data_AF-A0A7W1I395-F1
#
_entry.id   AF-A0A7W1I395-F1
#
_cell.length_a   1.000
_cell.length_b   1.000
_cell.length_c   1.000
_cell.angle_alpha   90.00
_cell.angle_beta   90.00
_cell.angle_gamma   90.00
#
_symmetry.space_group_name_H-M   'P 1'
#
loop_
_entity.id
_entity.type
_entity.pdbx_description
1 polymer ?
#
loop_
_entity_poly.entity_id
_entity_poly.type
_entity_poly.pdbx_seq_one_letter_code
_entity_poly.pdbx_strand_id
1 'polypeptide(L)'
;MAKLKRARQIPRFESEASERAFWETHDTTGLVDWSGATAARFPNLKPSTETISLRLPAGLLAELRILANKRDVPYQSLLKVFLAERLMRERVEQRPAMPADRRVRPAKARSSKPSTRRARG
;
A
#
# COMPACT_ATOMS: atom_id res chain seq x y z
N MET A 1 -3.66 24.21 12.39
CA MET A 1 -4.64 23.89 11.32
C MET A 1 -3.91 23.76 10.00
N ALA A 2 -3.87 22.57 9.40
CA ALA A 2 -3.10 22.30 8.18
C ALA A 2 -3.89 22.73 6.93
N LYS A 3 -3.23 23.48 6.05
CA LYS A 3 -3.78 24.09 4.84
C LYS A 3 -3.98 22.99 3.77
N LEU A 4 -5.21 22.78 3.27
CA LEU A 4 -5.46 21.86 2.15
C LEU A 4 -4.70 22.36 0.91
N LYS A 5 -3.82 21.51 0.36
CA LYS A 5 -3.18 21.74 -0.94
C LYS A 5 -4.22 21.54 -2.04
N ARG A 6 -4.29 22.46 -3.00
CA ARG A 6 -5.18 22.34 -4.17
C ARG A 6 -4.85 21.04 -4.91
N ALA A 7 -5.87 20.19 -5.10
CA ALA A 7 -5.76 18.99 -5.90
C ALA A 7 -5.32 19.37 -7.33
N ARG A 8 -4.30 18.69 -7.85
CA ARG A 8 -3.90 18.81 -9.26
C ARG A 8 -4.98 18.14 -10.11
N GLN A 9 -5.28 18.73 -11.28
CA GLN A 9 -6.29 18.16 -12.18
C GLN A 9 -5.82 16.78 -12.68
N ILE A 10 -6.72 15.80 -12.62
CA ILE A 10 -6.49 14.46 -13.18
C ILE A 10 -6.43 14.61 -14.72
N PRO A 11 -5.37 14.09 -15.39
CA PRO A 11 -5.28 14.12 -16.84
C PRO A 11 -6.47 13.37 -17.49
N ARG A 12 -6.93 13.82 -18.65
CA ARG A 12 -7.83 13.00 -19.49
C ARG A 12 -6.99 11.94 -20.20
N PHE A 13 -7.33 10.68 -20.00
CA PHE A 13 -6.70 9.54 -20.68
C PHE A 13 -7.54 9.11 -21.87
N GLU A 14 -6.88 8.75 -22.97
CA GLU A 14 -7.54 8.25 -24.19
C GLU A 14 -7.74 6.73 -24.15
N SER A 15 -7.05 6.02 -23.24
CA SER A 15 -7.17 4.55 -23.08
C SER A 15 -6.91 4.10 -21.64
N GLU A 16 -7.53 2.99 -21.23
CA GLU A 16 -7.30 2.36 -19.92
C GLU A 16 -5.85 1.94 -19.69
N ALA A 17 -5.13 1.56 -20.76
CA ALA A 17 -3.72 1.21 -20.67
C ALA A 17 -2.85 2.42 -20.30
N SER A 18 -3.12 3.58 -20.91
CA SER A 18 -2.42 4.84 -20.60
C SER A 18 -2.72 5.33 -19.18
N GLU A 19 -3.96 5.11 -18.72
CA GLU A 19 -4.38 5.42 -17.36
C GLU A 19 -3.66 4.52 -16.34
N ARG A 20 -3.59 3.21 -16.58
CA ARG A 20 -2.87 2.26 -15.71
C ARG A 20 -1.40 2.62 -15.57
N ALA A 21 -0.72 2.87 -16.69
CA ALA A 21 0.69 3.24 -16.68
C ALA A 21 0.95 4.56 -15.92
N PHE A 22 0.01 5.51 -16.01
CA PHE A 22 0.06 6.74 -15.22
C PHE A 22 -0.09 6.47 -13.72
N TRP A 23 -1.08 5.67 -13.31
CA TRP A 23 -1.34 5.36 -11.90
C TRP A 23 -0.26 4.48 -11.26
N GLU A 24 0.41 3.61 -12.02
CA GLU A 24 1.53 2.80 -11.53
C GLU A 24 2.78 3.64 -11.21
N THR A 25 2.95 4.78 -11.87
CA THR A 25 4.18 5.57 -11.81
C THR A 25 4.04 6.87 -11.01
N HIS A 26 2.81 7.35 -10.78
CA HIS A 26 2.56 8.66 -10.17
C HIS A 26 1.97 8.56 -8.76
N ASP A 27 2.53 9.35 -7.83
CA ASP A 27 2.04 9.48 -6.46
C ASP A 27 0.69 10.24 -6.43
N THR A 28 -0.36 9.55 -5.98
CA THR A 28 -1.77 10.01 -6.00
C THR A 28 -2.13 10.96 -4.87
N THR A 29 -1.21 11.16 -3.90
CA THR A 29 -1.43 11.98 -2.70
C THR A 29 -1.78 13.45 -3.00
N GLY A 30 -1.47 13.96 -4.20
CA GLY A 30 -1.78 15.33 -4.61
C GLY A 30 -2.84 15.48 -5.71
N LEU A 31 -3.39 14.37 -6.23
CA LEU A 31 -4.35 14.34 -7.34
C LEU A 31 -5.78 14.03 -6.87
N VAL A 32 -5.90 13.29 -5.77
CA VAL A 32 -7.19 12.86 -5.21
C VAL A 32 -7.54 13.72 -3.99
N ASP A 33 -8.78 14.19 -3.93
CA ASP A 33 -9.30 14.88 -2.74
C ASP A 33 -9.68 13.85 -1.67
N TRP A 34 -8.80 13.68 -0.70
CA TRP A 34 -8.98 12.75 0.42
C TRP A 34 -9.84 13.33 1.55
N SER A 35 -10.37 14.56 1.43
CA SER A 35 -11.14 15.20 2.49
C SER A 35 -12.44 14.46 2.86
N GLY A 36 -13.03 13.72 1.91
CA GLY A 36 -14.19 12.85 2.11
C GLY A 36 -13.85 11.36 2.29
N ALA A 37 -12.57 10.99 2.32
CA ALA A 37 -12.19 9.58 2.37
C ALA A 37 -12.54 8.97 3.73
N THR A 38 -13.41 7.96 3.73
CA THR A 38 -13.79 7.21 4.93
C THR A 38 -12.99 5.93 5.00
N ALA A 39 -12.50 5.57 6.19
CA ALA A 39 -11.86 4.28 6.42
C ALA A 39 -12.87 3.15 6.18
N ALA A 40 -12.81 2.53 5.01
CA ALA A 40 -13.64 1.37 4.68
C ALA A 40 -13.14 0.17 5.50
N ARG A 41 -14.00 -0.34 6.39
CA ARG A 41 -13.82 -1.68 6.96
C ARG A 41 -14.52 -2.64 6.02
N PHE A 42 -13.81 -3.68 5.61
CA PHE A 42 -14.37 -4.76 4.79
C PHE A 42 -14.59 -6.00 5.66
N PRO A 43 -15.60 -6.00 6.55
CA PRO A 43 -15.80 -7.09 7.50
C PRO A 43 -16.09 -8.44 6.81
N ASN A 44 -16.58 -8.41 5.57
CA ASN A 44 -17.04 -9.57 4.82
C ASN A 44 -16.17 -9.93 3.61
N LEU A 45 -14.99 -9.31 3.44
CA LEU A 45 -14.07 -9.77 2.39
C LEU A 45 -13.52 -11.14 2.80
N LYS A 46 -14.04 -12.21 2.18
CA LYS A 46 -13.40 -13.53 2.26
C LYS A 46 -12.11 -13.45 1.44
N PRO A 47 -10.93 -13.74 2.03
CA PRO A 47 -9.73 -13.90 1.23
C PRO A 47 -9.98 -15.01 0.20
N SER A 48 -9.58 -14.78 -1.06
CA SER A 48 -9.65 -15.81 -2.09
C SER A 48 -8.88 -17.05 -1.62
N THR A 49 -9.50 -18.23 -1.70
CA THR A 49 -8.89 -19.50 -1.34
C THR A 49 -8.66 -20.33 -2.58
N GLU A 50 -7.41 -20.75 -2.78
CA GLU A 50 -7.01 -21.65 -3.86
C GLU A 50 -6.62 -23.02 -3.29
N THR A 51 -7.12 -24.08 -3.92
CA THR A 51 -6.79 -25.45 -3.52
C THR A 51 -5.50 -25.88 -4.21
N ILE A 52 -4.49 -26.21 -3.40
CA ILE A 52 -3.19 -26.69 -3.87
C ILE A 52 -2.87 -28.06 -3.28
N SER A 53 -2.17 -28.89 -4.04
CA SER A 53 -1.63 -30.17 -3.57
C SER A 53 -0.18 -29.98 -3.13
N LEU A 54 0.12 -30.26 -1.86
CA LEU A 54 1.46 -30.13 -1.27
C LEU A 54 1.92 -31.49 -0.70
N ARG A 55 3.21 -31.79 -0.86
CA ARG A 55 3.85 -32.95 -0.22
C ARG A 55 4.63 -32.49 1.01
N LEU A 56 4.43 -33.18 2.13
CA LEU A 56 5.10 -32.92 3.41
C LEU A 56 5.73 -34.20 3.94
N PRO A 57 6.89 -34.13 4.62
CA PRO A 57 7.43 -35.27 5.34
C PRO A 57 6.45 -35.78 6.41
N ALA A 58 6.35 -37.11 6.57
CA ALA A 58 5.39 -37.72 7.48
C ALA A 58 5.58 -37.31 8.95
N GLY A 59 6.84 -37.22 9.41
CA GLY A 59 7.16 -36.79 10.78
C GLY A 59 6.70 -35.37 11.08
N LEU A 60 6.95 -34.44 10.15
CA LEU A 60 6.51 -33.04 10.27
C LEU A 60 4.98 -32.95 10.36
N LEU A 61 4.26 -33.72 9.54
CA LEU A 61 2.80 -33.74 9.57
C LEU A 61 2.28 -34.28 10.92
N ALA A 62 2.93 -35.29 11.49
CA ALA A 62 2.58 -35.83 12.80
C ALA A 62 2.77 -34.79 13.92
N GLU A 63 3.91 -34.09 13.92
CA GLU A 63 4.18 -33.02 14.88
C GLU A 63 3.18 -31.86 14.77
N LEU A 64 2.83 -31.43 13.55
CA LEU A 64 1.81 -30.41 13.32
C LEU A 64 0.45 -30.83 13.88
N ARG A 65 0.06 -32.09 13.72
CA ARG A 65 -1.20 -32.61 14.29
C ARG A 65 -1.19 -32.60 15.81
N ILE A 66 -0.08 -33.03 16.43
CA ILE A 66 0.09 -33.00 17.89
C ILE A 66 -0.02 -31.57 18.41
N LEU A 67 0.67 -30.62 17.78
CA LEU A 67 0.63 -29.21 18.18
C LEU A 67 -0.76 -28.59 18.00
N ALA A 68 -1.46 -28.94 16.91
CA ALA A 68 -2.79 -28.45 16.64
C ALA A 68 -3.80 -28.94 17.68
N ASN A 69 -3.76 -30.23 18.03
CA ASN A 69 -4.58 -30.80 19.09
C ASN A 69 -4.33 -30.13 20.45
N LYS A 70 -3.06 -29.85 20.79
CA LYS A 70 -2.71 -29.15 22.05
C LYS A 70 -3.29 -27.73 22.11
N ARG A 71 -3.51 -27.10 20.96
CA ARG A 71 -4.05 -25.74 20.83
C ARG A 71 -5.55 -25.73 20.54
N ASP A 72 -6.19 -26.90 20.53
CA ASP A 72 -7.59 -27.10 20.18
C ASP A 72 -7.99 -26.48 18.83
N VAL A 73 -7.14 -26.68 17.82
CA VAL A 73 -7.37 -26.20 16.45
C VAL A 73 -7.12 -27.31 15.43
N PRO A 74 -7.78 -27.29 14.25
CA PRO A 74 -7.44 -28.21 13.16
C PRO A 74 -6.02 -27.98 12.65
N TYR A 75 -5.28 -29.06 12.35
CA TYR A 75 -3.89 -28.96 11.87
C TYR A 75 -3.74 -28.13 10.58
N GLN A 76 -4.76 -28.16 9.70
CA GLN A 76 -4.77 -27.35 8.48
C GLN A 76 -4.89 -25.86 8.78
N SER A 77 -5.67 -25.50 9.80
CA SER A 77 -5.78 -24.11 10.27
C SER A 77 -4.47 -23.64 10.89
N LEU A 78 -3.86 -24.47 11.73
CA LEU A 78 -2.56 -24.16 12.33
C LEU A 78 -1.47 -23.96 11.27
N LEU A 79 -1.44 -24.84 10.25
CA LEU A 79 -0.51 -24.73 9.13
C LEU A 79 -0.65 -23.38 8.41
N LYS A 80 -1.88 -22.93 8.14
CA LYS A 80 -2.14 -21.63 7.50
C LYS A 80 -1.62 -20.47 8.32
N VAL A 81 -1.81 -20.51 9.64
CA VAL A 81 -1.32 -19.47 10.56
C VAL A 81 0.21 -19.39 10.52
N PHE A 82 0.89 -20.54 10.65
CA PHE A 82 2.36 -20.57 10.61
C PHE A 82 2.93 -20.08 9.27
N LEU A 83 2.32 -20.47 8.15
CA LEU A 83 2.74 -19.99 6.83
C LEU A 83 2.56 -18.47 6.69
N ALA A 84 1.43 -17.93 7.17
CA ALA A 84 1.17 -16.49 7.14
C ALA A 84 2.18 -15.72 8.02
N GLU A 85 2.44 -16.20 9.24
CA GLU A 85 3.41 -15.58 10.14
C GLU A 85 4.83 -15.57 9.55
N ARG A 86 5.28 -16.69 8.98
CA ARG A 86 6.62 -16.76 8.37
C ARG A 86 6.72 -15.83 7.17
N LEU A 87 5.70 -15.80 6.31
CA LEU A 87 5.66 -14.91 5.14
C LEU A 87 5.71 -13.43 5.55
N MET A 88 5.00 -13.04 6.60
CA MET A 88 5.05 -11.67 7.12
C MET A 88 6.44 -11.30 7.61
N ARG A 89 7.11 -12.19 8.35
CA ARG A 89 8.48 -11.97 8.83
C ARG A 89 9.46 -11.78 7.66
N GLU A 90 9.43 -12.66 6.66
CA GLU A 90 10.30 -12.54 5.49
C GLU A 90 10.08 -11.23 4.72
N ARG A 91 8.81 -10.79 4.55
CA ARG A 91 8.49 -9.54 3.86
C ARG A 91 8.96 -8.30 4.61
N VAL A 92 8.95 -8.33 5.94
CA VAL A 92 9.47 -7.24 6.77
C VAL A 92 11.00 -7.21 6.68
N GLU A 93 11.65 -8.36 6.75
CA GLU A 93 13.11 -8.49 6.69
C GLU A 93 13.68 -8.09 5.32
N GLN A 94 12.94 -8.33 4.24
CA GLN A 94 13.33 -7.93 2.88
C GLN A 94 13.03 -6.46 2.55
N ARG A 95 12.32 -5.72 3.42
CA ARG A 95 12.09 -4.29 3.20
C ARG A 95 13.35 -3.53 3.60
N PRO A 96 14.13 -2.95 2.66
CA PRO A 96 15.27 -2.14 3.04
C PRO A 96 14.79 -1.02 3.97
N ALA A 97 15.54 -0.77 5.04
CA ALA A 97 15.27 0.35 5.93
C ALA A 97 15.17 1.63 5.08
N MET A 98 13.97 2.20 5.01
CA MET A 98 13.77 3.48 4.35
C MET A 98 14.74 4.49 4.98
N PRO A 99 15.60 5.17 4.20
CA PRO A 99 16.53 6.13 4.78
C PRO A 99 15.73 7.22 5.49
N ALA A 100 16.02 7.43 6.77
CA ALA A 100 15.32 8.34 7.67
C ALA A 100 15.41 9.83 7.26
N ASP A 101 16.07 10.15 6.15
CA ASP A 101 16.35 11.52 5.71
C ASP A 101 15.61 11.91 4.42
N ARG A 102 14.30 11.69 4.38
CA ARG A 102 13.44 12.44 3.44
C ARG A 102 12.89 13.69 4.13
N ARG A 103 13.78 14.56 4.63
CA ARG A 103 13.43 15.94 4.92
C ARG A 103 12.94 16.57 3.63
N VAL A 104 11.62 16.76 3.53
CA VAL A 104 10.95 17.47 2.44
C VAL A 104 11.62 18.83 2.30
N ARG A 105 12.50 19.00 1.30
CA ARG A 105 13.09 20.29 0.98
C ARG A 105 11.96 21.23 0.58
N PRO A 106 11.74 22.37 1.26
CA PRO A 106 10.73 23.32 0.82
C PRO A 106 11.16 23.88 -0.54
N ALA A 107 10.30 23.70 -1.54
CA ALA A 107 10.51 24.25 -2.87
C ALA A 107 10.64 25.78 -2.77
N LYS A 108 11.82 26.28 -3.13
CA LYS A 108 12.17 27.69 -3.18
C LYS A 108 11.13 28.44 -4.03
N ALA A 109 10.36 29.32 -3.39
CA ALA A 109 9.39 30.18 -4.07
C ALA A 109 10.15 31.08 -5.07
N ARG A 110 9.99 30.81 -6.37
CA ARG A 110 10.33 31.77 -7.41
C ARG A 110 9.25 32.85 -7.37
N SER A 111 9.57 33.97 -6.75
CA SER A 111 8.79 35.20 -6.82
C SER A 111 8.85 35.76 -8.25
N SER A 112 7.80 35.56 -9.04
CA SER A 112 7.50 36.44 -10.16
C SER A 112 6.74 37.65 -9.62
N LYS A 113 7.39 38.82 -9.62
CA LYS A 113 6.68 40.10 -9.51
C LYS A 113 6.17 40.46 -10.91
N PRO A 114 4.87 40.76 -11.12
CA PRO A 114 4.43 41.44 -12.32
C PRO A 114 4.60 42.95 -12.11
N SER A 115 5.54 43.59 -12.82
CA SER A 115 5.59 45.05 -12.88
C SER A 115 4.68 45.50 -14.01
N THR A 116 3.54 46.07 -13.61
CA THR A 116 2.52 46.66 -14.46
C THR A 116 3.05 47.83 -15.27
N ARG A 117 2.59 47.88 -16.52
CA ARG A 117 2.68 49.01 -17.45
C ARG A 117 1.88 50.19 -16.92
N ARG A 118 2.48 51.39 -16.81
CA ARG A 118 1.74 52.65 -16.75
C ARG A 118 2.49 53.73 -17.52
N ALA A 119 1.77 54.37 -18.43
CA ALA A 119 2.20 55.44 -19.32
C ALA A 119 2.43 56.78 -18.59
N ARG A 120 3.31 57.61 -19.17
CA ARG A 120 3.16 59.05 -19.50
C ARG A 120 4.53 59.73 -19.56
N GLY A 121 4.71 60.60 -20.57
CA GLY A 121 5.88 61.46 -20.76
C GLY A 121 6.26 61.51 -22.23
#